data_AF-A0A2V8FEM7-F1
#
_entry.id   AF-A0A2V8FEM7-F1
#
_cell.length_a   1.000
_cell.length_b   1.000
_cell.length_c   1.000
_cell.angle_alpha   90.00
_cell.angle_beta   90.00
_cell.angle_gamma   90.00
#
_symmetry.space_group_name_H-M   'P 1'
#
loop_
_entity.id
_entity.type
_entity.pdbx_description
1 polymer ?
#
loop_
_entity_poly.entity_id
_entity_poly.type
_entity_poly.pdbx_seq_one_letter_code
_entity_poly.pdbx_strand_id
1 'polypeptide(L)'
;MRRGDYFASIPESPADVERLWRGATPLDGTTCPNWLPASESHAYRAIELDVNCRRVGRERDAYSRELDTLAAAGLFVDEDSGRYHRVFVAAPLKWSIGIYKGDSPFSFGSPNDVTNPVLTRESVSDVVASFVADPFMLHVGQRWFMFFEVMNWRANKGEIGLATSEDGLTWRYERIVLAEAFHLSYPYVFVWKNDYYMVPESYQSGEIRLYRATRFPLEWACVGTLLKGAYLVDPSVIHHEGMWWLFTEASRARRHDTLELYYSGDLLGPWQPHPQNPIVAGNPCAARPAGRVIVHEGRVVRYAQSCVPEYGTEVRAFELTELTAHSYQEREADRVLYPTNAGWNAHGMHHLDPHRQADRHWIACVDGWTRC
;
A
#
# COMPACT_ATOMS: atom_id res chain seq x y z
N MET A 1 -23.12 10.10 5.72
CA MET A 1 -23.01 10.60 7.10
C MET A 1 -24.31 10.31 7.82
N ARG A 2 -24.22 9.67 8.97
CA ARG A 2 -25.35 9.44 9.86
C ARG A 2 -25.32 10.38 11.05
N ARG A 3 -26.49 10.64 11.60
CA ARG A 3 -26.62 11.34 12.89
C ARG A 3 -26.39 10.34 14.02
N GLY A 4 -25.48 10.66 14.93
CA GLY A 4 -25.27 9.96 16.19
C GLY A 4 -26.15 10.46 17.32
N ASP A 5 -26.11 9.74 18.44
CA ASP A 5 -26.72 10.14 19.70
C ASP A 5 -25.98 11.33 20.35
N TYR A 6 -24.67 11.45 20.08
CA TYR A 6 -23.79 12.47 20.63
C TYR A 6 -23.22 13.39 19.56
N PHE A 7 -22.81 12.82 18.42
CA PHE A 7 -22.21 13.57 17.32
C PHE A 7 -23.18 13.71 16.15
N ALA A 8 -23.44 14.95 15.72
CA ALA A 8 -24.40 15.23 14.65
C ALA A 8 -24.00 14.66 13.27
N SER A 9 -22.69 14.44 13.05
CA SER A 9 -22.12 14.01 11.77
C SER A 9 -21.10 12.90 11.98
N ILE A 10 -21.50 11.65 11.79
CA ILE A 10 -20.61 10.48 11.81
C ILE A 10 -20.36 10.03 10.36
N PRO A 11 -19.10 10.02 9.88
CA PRO A 11 -18.75 9.53 8.56
C PRO A 11 -19.12 8.06 8.35
N GLU A 12 -19.65 7.74 7.17
CA GLU A 12 -19.95 6.36 6.78
C GLU A 12 -19.15 5.93 5.54
N SER A 13 -18.36 6.85 5.00
CA SER A 13 -17.50 6.65 3.83
C SER A 13 -16.34 7.65 3.83
N PRO A 14 -15.28 7.38 3.06
CA PRO A 14 -14.19 8.34 2.83
C PRO A 14 -14.69 9.66 2.24
N ALA A 15 -15.70 9.62 1.37
CA ALA A 15 -16.30 10.83 0.79
C ALA A 15 -16.98 11.73 1.83
N ASP A 16 -17.46 11.15 2.93
CA ASP A 16 -17.97 11.93 4.06
C ASP A 16 -16.83 12.64 4.81
N VAL A 17 -15.69 11.97 5.02
CA VAL A 17 -14.50 12.58 5.63
C VAL A 17 -13.98 13.72 4.77
N GLU A 18 -13.92 13.54 3.45
CA GLU A 18 -13.55 14.61 2.52
C GLU A 18 -14.49 15.81 2.60
N ARG A 19 -15.79 15.57 2.74
CA ARG A 19 -16.79 16.63 2.91
C ARG A 19 -16.58 17.38 4.23
N LEU A 20 -16.32 16.66 5.32
CA LEU A 20 -15.99 17.26 6.60
C LEU A 20 -14.72 18.10 6.52
N TRP A 21 -13.65 17.57 5.93
CA TRP A 21 -12.40 18.30 5.71
C TRP A 21 -12.59 19.62 4.95
N ARG A 22 -13.37 19.60 3.86
CA ARG A 22 -13.65 20.80 3.04
C ARG A 22 -14.46 21.86 3.80
N GLY A 23 -15.35 21.43 4.69
CA GLY A 23 -16.14 22.32 5.54
C GLY A 23 -15.45 22.74 6.84
N ALA A 24 -14.33 22.12 7.18
CA ALA A 24 -13.61 22.36 8.43
C ALA A 24 -12.69 23.59 8.35
N THR A 25 -12.42 24.18 9.51
CA THR A 25 -11.62 25.39 9.67
C THR A 25 -10.13 25.04 9.78
N PRO A 26 -9.24 25.68 9.01
CA PRO A 26 -7.79 25.52 9.20
C PRO A 26 -7.36 25.84 10.62
N LEU A 27 -6.37 25.10 11.12
CA LEU A 27 -5.79 25.38 12.43
C LEU A 27 -4.87 26.59 12.38
N ASP A 28 -4.86 27.35 13.46
CA ASP A 28 -3.94 28.44 13.74
C ASP A 28 -3.28 28.24 15.12
N GLY A 29 -2.37 29.14 15.50
CA GLY A 29 -1.65 29.06 16.78
C GLY A 29 -2.55 29.07 18.03
N THR A 30 -3.83 29.41 17.91
CA THR A 30 -4.78 29.46 19.05
C THR A 30 -5.75 28.27 19.08
N THR A 31 -5.90 27.58 17.96
CA THR A 31 -6.82 26.44 17.77
C THR A 31 -6.09 25.11 17.67
N CYS A 32 -4.75 25.13 17.55
CA CYS A 32 -3.93 23.93 17.54
C CYS A 32 -4.04 23.18 18.89
N PRO A 33 -4.40 21.89 18.89
CA PRO A 33 -4.46 21.12 20.11
C PRO A 33 -3.04 20.79 20.62
N ASN A 34 -2.91 20.57 21.93
CA ASN A 34 -1.61 20.34 22.59
C ASN A 34 -0.88 19.08 22.10
N TRP A 35 -1.61 18.10 21.56
CA TRP A 35 -1.04 16.87 21.02
C TRP A 35 -0.48 17.02 19.60
N LEU A 36 -0.83 18.09 18.88
CA LEU A 36 -0.42 18.30 17.49
C LEU A 36 0.78 19.25 17.43
N PRO A 37 1.94 18.81 16.90
CA PRO A 37 3.07 19.69 16.67
C PRO A 37 2.70 20.84 15.72
N ALA A 38 3.18 22.05 16.00
CA ALA A 38 2.89 23.23 15.18
C ALA A 38 3.31 23.03 13.70
N SER A 39 4.39 22.29 13.45
CA SER A 39 4.86 21.93 12.11
C SER A 39 3.87 21.10 11.30
N GLU A 40 2.97 20.37 11.96
CA GLU A 40 1.99 19.47 11.33
C GLU A 40 0.57 20.06 11.28
N SER A 41 0.37 21.23 11.89
CA SER A 41 -0.94 21.90 11.97
C SER A 41 -1.64 22.08 10.61
N HIS A 42 -0.87 22.29 9.55
CA HIS A 42 -1.38 22.44 8.18
C HIS A 42 -2.07 21.18 7.63
N ALA A 43 -1.78 20.00 8.19
CA ALA A 43 -2.36 18.73 7.79
C ALA A 43 -3.68 18.42 8.50
N TYR A 44 -4.14 19.29 9.41
CA TYR A 44 -5.34 19.10 10.21
C TYR A 44 -6.28 20.31 10.12
N ARG A 45 -7.56 20.06 10.33
CA ARG A 45 -8.61 21.10 10.42
C ARG A 45 -9.56 20.82 11.57
N ALA A 46 -10.10 21.86 12.18
CA ALA A 46 -11.10 21.76 13.22
C ALA A 46 -12.51 21.68 12.62
N ILE A 47 -13.29 20.69 13.05
CA ILE A 47 -14.70 20.52 12.76
C ILE A 47 -15.50 21.07 13.93
N GLU A 48 -16.38 22.02 13.65
CA GLU A 48 -17.45 22.38 14.58
C GLU A 48 -18.53 21.29 14.52
N LEU A 49 -18.52 20.37 15.50
CA LEU A 49 -19.62 19.44 15.70
C LEU A 49 -20.47 19.91 16.88
N ASP A 50 -21.77 20.01 16.66
CA ASP A 50 -22.74 20.11 17.74
C ASP A 50 -22.70 18.81 18.56
N VAL A 51 -22.09 18.87 19.75
CA VAL A 51 -22.04 17.73 20.68
C VAL A 51 -23.07 17.89 21.78
N ASN A 52 -23.91 16.87 21.96
CA ASN A 52 -24.90 16.86 23.03
C ASN A 52 -24.28 16.42 24.37
N CYS A 53 -23.45 17.29 24.96
CA CYS A 53 -22.71 17.03 26.19
C CYS A 53 -23.61 16.70 27.41
N ARG A 54 -24.91 17.04 27.35
CA ARG A 54 -25.88 16.77 28.44
C ARG A 54 -26.20 15.29 28.61
N ARG A 55 -25.94 14.45 27.59
CA ARG A 55 -26.21 12.99 27.62
C ARG A 55 -25.01 12.14 28.00
N VAL A 56 -23.79 12.68 27.98
CA VAL A 56 -22.53 11.92 28.13
C VAL A 56 -22.47 11.20 29.50
N GLY A 57 -23.10 11.76 30.53
CA GLY A 57 -23.12 11.18 31.88
C GLY A 57 -24.14 10.06 32.13
N ARG A 58 -25.08 9.75 31.23
CA ARG A 58 -26.11 8.71 31.45
C ARG A 58 -25.88 7.39 30.69
N GLU A 59 -25.17 7.42 29.57
CA GLU A 59 -24.98 6.27 28.67
C GLU A 59 -23.54 6.23 28.11
N ARG A 60 -22.56 6.12 29.02
CA ARG A 60 -21.11 6.22 28.70
C ARG A 60 -20.66 5.24 27.62
N ASP A 61 -21.26 4.06 27.55
CA ASP A 61 -20.93 3.03 26.55
C ASP A 61 -21.36 3.43 25.13
N ALA A 62 -22.51 4.10 24.99
CA ALA A 62 -22.98 4.59 23.69
C ALA A 62 -22.08 5.71 23.18
N TYR A 63 -21.69 6.63 24.07
CA TYR A 63 -20.73 7.68 23.77
C TYR A 63 -19.37 7.13 23.33
N SER A 64 -18.83 6.16 24.08
CA SER A 64 -17.54 5.52 23.75
C SER A 64 -17.58 4.88 22.35
N ARG A 65 -18.67 4.20 21.98
CA ARG A 65 -18.81 3.61 20.64
C ARG A 65 -18.80 4.65 19.52
N GLU A 66 -19.37 5.83 19.74
CA GLU A 66 -19.30 6.90 18.73
C GLU A 66 -17.91 7.50 18.63
N LEU A 67 -17.18 7.66 19.75
CA LEU A 67 -15.77 8.04 19.72
C LEU A 67 -14.92 7.02 18.95
N ASP A 68 -15.11 5.72 19.22
CA ASP A 68 -14.42 4.64 18.50
C ASP A 68 -14.72 4.70 17.00
N THR A 69 -15.97 5.02 16.63
CA THR A 69 -16.38 5.18 15.22
C THR A 69 -15.70 6.38 14.56
N LEU A 70 -15.61 7.52 15.26
CA LEU A 70 -14.94 8.71 14.75
C LEU A 70 -13.43 8.48 14.61
N ALA A 71 -12.81 7.85 15.61
CA ALA A 71 -11.39 7.49 15.59
C ALA A 71 -11.09 6.52 14.44
N ALA A 72 -11.92 5.50 14.23
CA ALA A 72 -11.80 4.57 13.11
C ALA A 72 -11.97 5.27 11.74
N ALA A 73 -12.72 6.38 11.69
CA ALA A 73 -12.86 7.22 10.51
C ALA A 73 -11.72 8.26 10.34
N GLY A 74 -10.72 8.26 11.22
CA GLY A 74 -9.59 9.20 11.19
C GLY A 74 -9.89 10.59 11.78
N LEU A 75 -10.95 10.71 12.59
CA LEU A 75 -11.28 11.94 13.31
C LEU A 75 -10.76 11.87 14.75
N PHE A 76 -10.19 12.98 15.22
CA PHE A 76 -9.62 13.11 16.55
C PHE A 76 -10.55 13.96 17.42
N VAL A 77 -10.94 13.45 18.57
CA VAL A 77 -11.80 14.17 19.51
C VAL A 77 -10.96 14.60 20.71
N ASP A 78 -10.82 15.90 20.91
CA ASP A 78 -10.18 16.47 22.09
C ASP A 78 -11.23 16.66 23.18
N GLU A 79 -11.05 15.92 24.27
CA GLU A 79 -11.92 15.91 25.44
C GLU A 79 -11.55 17.03 26.42
N ASP A 80 -11.43 18.28 25.94
CA ASP A 80 -11.13 19.37 26.86
C ASP A 80 -12.35 19.76 27.72
N SER A 81 -12.07 19.95 28.99
CA SER A 81 -12.92 19.68 30.16
C SER A 81 -13.96 20.76 30.50
N GLY A 82 -14.71 21.27 29.50
CA GLY A 82 -15.52 22.49 29.71
C GLY A 82 -16.98 22.45 29.31
N ARG A 83 -17.29 22.12 28.03
CA ARG A 83 -18.66 22.19 27.47
C ARG A 83 -18.76 21.83 25.98
N TYR A 84 -17.65 21.79 25.24
CA TYR A 84 -17.61 21.50 23.80
C TYR A 84 -16.46 20.55 23.50
N HIS A 85 -16.71 19.45 22.79
CA HIS A 85 -15.63 18.62 22.26
C HIS A 85 -15.13 19.26 20.97
N ARG A 86 -13.80 19.42 20.84
CA ARG A 86 -13.20 19.84 19.58
C ARG A 86 -12.91 18.60 18.76
N VAL A 87 -13.40 18.56 17.53
CA VAL A 87 -13.14 17.43 16.63
C VAL A 87 -12.21 17.91 15.54
N PHE A 88 -11.17 17.14 15.25
CA PHE A 88 -10.20 17.44 14.22
C PHE A 88 -10.23 16.35 13.16
N VAL A 89 -9.96 16.74 11.93
CA VAL A 89 -9.86 15.82 10.78
C VAL A 89 -8.54 16.08 10.08
N ALA A 90 -7.85 15.01 9.71
CA ALA A 90 -6.63 15.09 8.91
C ALA A 90 -6.97 15.25 7.42
N ALA A 91 -6.04 15.81 6.65
CA ALA A 91 -6.15 15.92 5.21
C ALA A 91 -6.39 14.52 4.61
N PRO A 92 -7.50 14.28 3.89
CA PRO A 92 -7.79 12.97 3.34
C PRO A 92 -6.69 12.55 2.37
N LEU A 93 -6.10 11.40 2.64
CA LEU A 93 -5.08 10.80 1.79
C LEU A 93 -5.74 9.88 0.77
N LYS A 94 -5.35 10.01 -0.49
CA LYS A 94 -5.87 9.20 -1.60
C LYS A 94 -4.73 8.50 -2.30
N TRP A 95 -4.72 7.17 -2.25
CA TRP A 95 -3.94 6.35 -3.16
C TRP A 95 -4.78 5.98 -4.39
N SER A 96 -4.13 5.95 -5.55
CA SER A 96 -4.72 5.51 -6.81
C SER A 96 -3.67 4.82 -7.66
N ILE A 97 -4.12 4.07 -8.67
CA ILE A 97 -3.25 3.27 -9.52
C ILE A 97 -3.21 3.87 -10.92
N GLY A 98 -2.02 3.94 -11.50
CA GLY A 98 -1.77 4.38 -12.87
C GLY A 98 -0.98 3.36 -13.69
N ILE A 99 -0.90 3.60 -14.99
CA ILE A 99 -0.06 2.86 -15.93
C ILE A 99 0.99 3.79 -16.50
N TYR A 100 2.25 3.38 -16.37
CA TYR A 100 3.41 4.06 -16.92
C TYR A 100 4.03 3.24 -18.07
N LYS A 101 4.70 3.92 -19.00
CA LYS A 101 5.50 3.29 -20.05
C LYS A 101 6.94 3.79 -19.98
N GLY A 102 7.87 3.00 -20.50
CA GLY A 102 9.29 3.29 -20.42
C GLY A 102 10.12 2.55 -21.46
N ASP A 103 11.34 3.02 -21.70
CA ASP A 103 12.31 2.37 -22.59
C ASP A 103 13.23 1.38 -21.84
N SER A 104 13.30 1.52 -20.52
CA SER A 104 14.14 0.72 -19.64
C SER A 104 13.42 0.48 -18.31
N PRO A 105 13.84 -0.51 -17.50
CA PRO A 105 13.29 -0.71 -16.16
C PRO A 105 13.69 0.38 -15.15
N PHE A 106 14.42 1.41 -15.59
CA PHE A 106 14.91 2.53 -14.79
C PHE A 106 14.24 3.86 -15.18
N SER A 107 13.52 3.91 -16.30
CA SER A 107 12.95 5.14 -16.84
C SER A 107 11.50 4.92 -17.25
N PHE A 108 10.57 5.44 -16.45
CA PHE A 108 9.13 5.34 -16.66
C PHE A 108 8.49 6.73 -16.62
N GLY A 109 7.42 6.91 -17.41
CA GLY A 109 6.61 8.11 -17.39
C GLY A 109 5.14 7.82 -17.69
N SER A 110 4.27 8.76 -17.30
CA SER A 110 2.86 8.73 -17.69
C SER A 110 2.76 8.86 -19.21
N PRO A 111 2.18 7.89 -19.92
CA PRO A 111 2.10 7.96 -21.37
C PRO A 111 0.93 8.86 -21.79
N ASN A 112 1.03 9.47 -22.98
CA ASN A 112 0.01 10.39 -23.49
C ASN A 112 -1.31 9.70 -23.89
N ASP A 113 -1.27 8.39 -24.11
CA ASP A 113 -2.42 7.59 -24.55
C ASP A 113 -3.19 6.94 -23.39
N VAL A 114 -2.84 7.25 -22.14
CA VAL A 114 -3.53 6.76 -20.94
C VAL A 114 -3.97 7.94 -20.07
N THR A 115 -5.22 7.91 -19.61
CA THR A 115 -5.69 8.84 -18.58
C THR A 115 -5.44 8.22 -17.21
N ASN A 116 -4.38 8.66 -16.55
CA ASN A 116 -4.10 8.26 -15.17
C ASN A 116 -4.85 9.16 -14.16
N PRO A 117 -5.30 8.61 -13.01
CA PRO A 117 -5.20 7.20 -12.61
C PRO A 117 -6.21 6.31 -13.35
N VAL A 118 -5.81 5.05 -13.63
CA VAL A 118 -6.67 4.04 -14.28
C VAL A 118 -7.64 3.35 -13.31
N LEU A 119 -7.30 3.34 -12.01
CA LEU A 119 -8.17 2.84 -10.95
C LEU A 119 -8.08 3.78 -9.74
N THR A 120 -9.25 4.08 -9.16
CA THR A 120 -9.39 4.84 -7.91
C THR A 120 -10.29 4.08 -6.95
N ARG A 121 -10.48 4.60 -5.74
CA ARG A 121 -11.45 4.03 -4.78
C ARG A 121 -12.88 3.94 -5.34
N GLU A 122 -13.25 4.85 -6.24
CA GLU A 122 -14.56 4.87 -6.92
C GLU A 122 -14.72 3.75 -7.96
N SER A 123 -13.62 3.13 -8.42
CA SER A 123 -13.67 1.98 -9.32
C SER A 123 -14.18 0.71 -8.62
N VAL A 124 -14.02 0.63 -7.29
CA VAL A 124 -14.40 -0.54 -6.48
C VAL A 124 -15.91 -0.52 -6.21
N SER A 125 -16.60 -1.61 -6.56
CA SER A 125 -18.07 -1.65 -6.58
C SER A 125 -18.73 -2.60 -5.58
N ASP A 126 -17.99 -3.55 -5.00
CA ASP A 126 -18.50 -4.56 -4.07
C ASP A 126 -18.21 -4.25 -2.59
N VAL A 127 -17.31 -3.29 -2.31
CA VAL A 127 -17.03 -2.73 -0.98
C VAL A 127 -16.85 -1.20 -1.03
N VAL A 128 -16.96 -0.54 0.12
CA VAL A 128 -16.62 0.89 0.23
C VAL A 128 -15.12 1.01 0.42
N ALA A 129 -14.39 1.40 -0.63
CA ALA A 129 -12.94 1.53 -0.58
C ALA A 129 -12.50 2.92 -0.08
N SER A 130 -11.51 2.96 0.82
CA SER A 130 -10.78 4.16 1.23
C SER A 130 -9.78 4.59 0.17
N PHE A 131 -9.09 3.63 -0.43
CA PHE A 131 -8.11 3.83 -1.49
C PHE A 131 -7.79 2.51 -2.19
N VAL A 132 -7.00 2.57 -3.26
CA VAL A 132 -6.40 1.43 -3.94
C VAL A 132 -4.89 1.64 -4.11
N ALA A 133 -4.06 0.62 -3.89
CA ALA A 133 -2.59 0.72 -3.88
C ALA A 133 -1.91 -0.62 -4.20
N ASP A 134 -0.58 -0.64 -4.28
CA ASP A 134 0.25 -1.84 -4.48
C ASP A 134 -0.14 -2.74 -5.67
N PRO A 135 -0.21 -2.22 -6.91
CA PRO A 135 -0.64 -3.00 -8.05
C PRO A 135 0.44 -3.96 -8.56
N PHE A 136 0.09 -5.25 -8.67
CA PHE A 136 0.85 -6.25 -9.40
C PHE A 136 0.04 -6.82 -10.56
N MET A 137 0.65 -6.98 -11.72
CA MET A 137 0.00 -7.50 -12.92
C MET A 137 0.61 -8.79 -13.46
N LEU A 138 -0.22 -9.54 -14.20
CA LEU A 138 0.17 -10.69 -15.00
C LEU A 138 -0.45 -10.55 -16.39
N HIS A 139 0.33 -10.87 -17.42
CA HIS A 139 -0.18 -11.05 -18.78
C HIS A 139 -0.37 -12.55 -19.06
N VAL A 140 -1.62 -12.98 -19.23
CA VAL A 140 -1.99 -14.38 -19.40
C VAL A 140 -2.82 -14.54 -20.68
N GLY A 141 -2.26 -15.24 -21.65
CA GLY A 141 -2.87 -15.34 -22.98
C GLY A 141 -2.84 -13.98 -23.68
N GLN A 142 -4.01 -13.40 -23.95
CA GLN A 142 -4.17 -12.08 -24.58
C GLN A 142 -4.70 -11.03 -23.60
N ARG A 143 -4.73 -11.34 -22.29
CA ARG A 143 -5.39 -10.49 -21.29
C ARG A 143 -4.47 -10.20 -20.12
N TRP A 144 -4.59 -8.99 -19.61
CA TRP A 144 -3.93 -8.51 -18.41
C TRP A 144 -4.85 -8.66 -17.20
N PHE A 145 -4.25 -9.04 -16.08
CA PHE A 145 -4.88 -9.17 -14.76
C PHE A 145 -4.05 -8.36 -13.78
N MET A 146 -4.67 -7.49 -13.00
CA MET A 146 -4.03 -6.68 -11.96
C MET A 146 -4.66 -7.01 -10.62
N PHE A 147 -3.81 -7.36 -9.66
CA PHE A 147 -4.15 -7.59 -8.27
C PHE A 147 -3.58 -6.44 -7.44
N PHE A 148 -4.37 -5.91 -6.52
CA PHE A 148 -3.99 -4.70 -5.79
C PHE A 148 -4.70 -4.63 -4.44
N GLU A 149 -4.15 -3.84 -3.51
CA GLU A 149 -4.79 -3.57 -2.23
C GLU A 149 -6.04 -2.71 -2.44
N VAL A 150 -7.14 -3.13 -1.83
CA VAL A 150 -8.33 -2.34 -1.57
C VAL A 150 -8.45 -2.14 -0.07
N MET A 151 -8.24 -0.92 0.41
CA MET A 151 -8.49 -0.60 1.81
C MET A 151 -10.00 -0.53 2.06
N ASN A 152 -10.59 -1.59 2.60
CA ASN A 152 -12.02 -1.67 2.88
C ASN A 152 -12.36 -0.80 4.09
N TRP A 153 -13.09 0.29 3.87
CA TRP A 153 -13.47 1.27 4.89
C TRP A 153 -14.24 0.63 6.06
N ARG A 154 -15.18 -0.26 5.76
CA ARG A 154 -16.06 -0.85 6.78
C ARG A 154 -15.36 -1.93 7.59
N ALA A 155 -14.50 -2.70 6.94
CA ALA A 155 -13.72 -3.74 7.61
C ALA A 155 -12.44 -3.21 8.27
N ASN A 156 -12.06 -1.96 7.95
CA ASN A 156 -10.84 -1.29 8.40
C ASN A 156 -9.56 -2.13 8.17
N LYS A 157 -9.44 -2.70 6.97
CA LYS A 157 -8.30 -3.53 6.56
C LYS A 157 -8.19 -3.60 5.03
N GLY A 158 -6.99 -3.93 4.55
CA GLY A 158 -6.74 -4.23 3.15
C GLY A 158 -7.26 -5.62 2.77
N GLU A 159 -7.87 -5.69 1.60
CA GLU A 159 -8.32 -6.89 0.90
C GLU A 159 -7.77 -6.84 -0.54
N ILE A 160 -7.65 -7.97 -1.23
CA ILE A 160 -7.07 -7.98 -2.59
C ILE A 160 -8.18 -7.89 -3.64
N GLY A 161 -8.16 -6.80 -4.40
CA GLY A 161 -9.00 -6.57 -5.58
C GLY A 161 -8.41 -7.16 -6.85
N LEU A 162 -9.27 -7.39 -7.83
CA LEU A 162 -8.91 -7.77 -9.21
C LEU A 162 -9.45 -6.73 -10.19
N ALA A 163 -8.60 -6.33 -11.14
CA ALA A 163 -9.01 -5.65 -12.35
C ALA A 163 -8.44 -6.37 -13.58
N THR A 164 -9.06 -6.15 -14.74
CA THR A 164 -8.61 -6.75 -15.99
C THR A 164 -8.55 -5.75 -17.13
N SER A 165 -7.72 -6.06 -18.12
CA SER A 165 -7.54 -5.24 -19.31
C SER A 165 -7.18 -6.10 -20.53
N GLU A 166 -7.65 -5.72 -21.71
CA GLU A 166 -7.27 -6.37 -22.98
C GLU A 166 -5.99 -5.77 -23.58
N ASP A 167 -5.68 -4.50 -23.26
CA ASP A 167 -4.58 -3.72 -23.84
C ASP A 167 -3.49 -3.35 -22.82
N GLY A 168 -3.73 -3.58 -21.53
CA GLY A 168 -2.87 -3.17 -20.42
C GLY A 168 -3.01 -1.69 -20.05
N LEU A 169 -3.87 -0.94 -20.75
CA LEU A 169 -4.02 0.52 -20.62
C LEU A 169 -5.38 0.89 -20.02
N THR A 170 -6.44 0.23 -20.49
CA THR A 170 -7.82 0.46 -20.04
C THR A 170 -8.22 -0.65 -19.09
N TRP A 171 -8.52 -0.30 -17.84
CA TRP A 171 -8.76 -1.27 -16.77
C TRP A 171 -10.21 -1.27 -16.31
N ARG A 172 -10.74 -2.47 -16.06
CA ARG A 172 -12.06 -2.68 -15.46
C ARG A 172 -11.91 -3.42 -14.15
N TYR A 173 -12.43 -2.83 -13.09
CA TYR A 173 -12.59 -3.51 -11.80
C TYR A 173 -13.53 -4.72 -11.92
N GLU A 174 -13.16 -5.83 -11.30
CA GLU A 174 -13.97 -7.05 -11.28
C GLU A 174 -14.61 -7.28 -9.90
N ARG A 175 -13.79 -7.56 -8.87
CA ARG A 175 -14.23 -7.87 -7.50
C ARG A 175 -13.05 -8.02 -6.53
N ILE A 176 -13.34 -8.10 -5.24
CA ILE A 176 -12.44 -8.69 -4.23
C ILE A 176 -12.29 -10.19 -4.49
N VAL A 177 -11.04 -10.66 -4.55
CA VAL A 177 -10.66 -12.06 -4.83
C VAL A 177 -9.95 -12.75 -3.66
N LEU A 178 -9.44 -11.99 -2.69
CA LEU A 178 -8.88 -12.54 -1.46
C LEU A 178 -9.15 -11.59 -0.29
N ALA A 179 -9.76 -12.12 0.76
CA ALA A 179 -10.01 -11.42 2.02
C ALA A 179 -9.74 -12.39 3.17
N GLU A 180 -9.06 -11.90 4.21
CA GLU A 180 -8.66 -12.68 5.37
C GLU A 180 -9.11 -11.99 6.66
N ALA A 181 -9.00 -12.65 7.82
CA ALA A 181 -9.32 -12.02 9.11
C ALA A 181 -8.36 -10.86 9.50
N PHE A 182 -7.26 -10.71 8.75
CA PHE A 182 -6.21 -9.72 8.93
C PHE A 182 -6.01 -8.90 7.65
N HIS A 183 -5.27 -7.80 7.75
CA HIS A 183 -4.93 -6.91 6.65
C HIS A 183 -4.06 -7.60 5.59
N LEU A 184 -4.42 -7.40 4.32
CA LEU A 184 -3.67 -7.83 3.15
C LEU A 184 -3.32 -6.63 2.27
N SER A 185 -2.06 -6.51 1.88
CA SER A 185 -1.58 -5.54 0.88
C SER A 185 -0.50 -6.22 0.02
N TYR A 186 0.15 -5.46 -0.87
CA TYR A 186 1.30 -5.93 -1.65
C TYR A 186 1.14 -7.34 -2.26
N PRO A 187 0.10 -7.60 -3.09
CA PRO A 187 -0.24 -8.95 -3.58
C PRO A 187 0.74 -9.44 -4.68
N TYR A 188 1.97 -9.79 -4.31
CA TYR A 188 3.02 -10.18 -5.25
C TYR A 188 2.62 -11.45 -6.03
N VAL A 189 2.11 -11.29 -7.25
CA VAL A 189 1.66 -12.39 -8.12
C VAL A 189 2.73 -12.83 -9.12
N PHE A 190 2.84 -14.14 -9.34
CA PHE A 190 3.80 -14.74 -10.28
C PHE A 190 3.34 -16.12 -10.77
N VAL A 191 3.98 -16.60 -11.84
CA VAL A 191 3.74 -17.92 -12.43
C VAL A 191 4.91 -18.84 -12.07
N TRP A 192 4.59 -20.07 -11.63
CA TRP A 192 5.59 -21.11 -11.39
C TRP A 192 5.03 -22.49 -11.71
N LYS A 193 5.80 -23.32 -12.45
CA LYS A 193 5.39 -24.68 -12.85
C LYS A 193 3.94 -24.76 -13.40
N ASN A 194 3.57 -23.79 -14.24
CA ASN A 194 2.24 -23.63 -14.87
C ASN A 194 1.06 -23.30 -13.92
N ASP A 195 1.34 -22.98 -12.66
CA ASP A 195 0.36 -22.48 -11.69
C ASP A 195 0.59 -20.99 -11.39
N TYR A 196 -0.46 -20.35 -10.86
CA TYR A 196 -0.44 -18.95 -10.44
C TYR A 196 -0.36 -18.86 -8.92
N TYR A 197 0.59 -18.08 -8.44
CA TYR A 197 0.85 -17.88 -7.01
C TYR A 197 0.76 -16.40 -6.64
N MET A 198 0.44 -16.16 -5.37
CA MET A 198 0.38 -14.83 -4.77
C MET A 198 1.01 -14.88 -3.38
N VAL A 199 1.88 -13.92 -3.08
CA VAL A 199 2.47 -13.71 -1.76
C VAL A 199 2.11 -12.29 -1.32
N PRO A 200 0.97 -12.09 -0.61
CA PRO A 200 0.61 -10.78 -0.09
C PRO A 200 1.42 -10.44 1.16
N GLU A 201 1.60 -9.15 1.43
CA GLU A 201 1.91 -8.70 2.78
C GLU A 201 0.79 -9.15 3.73
N SER A 202 1.17 -9.79 4.82
CA SER A 202 0.25 -10.39 5.78
C SER A 202 0.81 -10.33 7.20
N TYR A 203 1.57 -9.27 7.52
CA TYR A 203 2.34 -9.17 8.77
C TYR A 203 1.50 -9.37 10.04
N GLN A 204 0.23 -8.94 10.02
CA GLN A 204 -0.70 -9.09 11.14
C GLN A 204 -1.00 -10.56 11.48
N SER A 205 -0.79 -11.49 10.53
CA SER A 205 -0.86 -12.93 10.76
C SER A 205 0.39 -13.50 11.45
N GLY A 206 1.49 -12.74 11.50
CA GLY A 206 2.81 -13.20 11.95
C GLY A 206 3.53 -14.10 10.95
N GLU A 207 3.06 -14.14 9.71
CA GLU A 207 3.49 -15.05 8.66
C GLU A 207 3.62 -14.32 7.32
N ILE A 208 4.53 -14.79 6.46
CA ILE A 208 4.45 -14.56 5.02
C ILE A 208 3.78 -15.80 4.42
N ARG A 209 2.57 -15.63 3.88
CA ARG A 209 1.75 -16.71 3.34
C ARG A 209 1.88 -16.83 1.83
N LEU A 210 1.83 -18.06 1.33
CA LEU A 210 1.76 -18.38 -0.08
C LEU A 210 0.35 -18.84 -0.44
N TYR A 211 -0.25 -18.18 -1.41
CA TYR A 211 -1.52 -18.57 -2.00
C TYR A 211 -1.29 -19.11 -3.41
N ARG A 212 -2.08 -20.10 -3.80
CA ARG A 212 -2.16 -20.62 -5.17
C ARG A 212 -3.57 -20.44 -5.69
N ALA A 213 -3.73 -20.04 -6.94
CA ALA A 213 -5.04 -19.97 -7.56
C ALA A 213 -5.63 -21.38 -7.71
N THR A 214 -6.80 -21.63 -7.14
CA THR A 214 -7.58 -22.86 -7.39
C THR A 214 -8.41 -22.72 -8.66
N ARG A 215 -8.82 -21.48 -8.98
CA ARG A 215 -9.46 -21.10 -10.23
C ARG A 215 -9.02 -19.70 -10.61
N PHE A 216 -7.94 -19.60 -11.38
CA PHE A 216 -7.40 -18.31 -11.81
C PHE A 216 -8.41 -17.54 -12.68
N PRO A 217 -8.58 -16.21 -12.48
CA PRO A 217 -7.94 -15.34 -11.47
C PRO A 217 -8.74 -15.17 -10.17
N LEU A 218 -9.87 -15.87 -10.02
CA LEU A 218 -10.94 -15.51 -9.08
C LEU A 218 -10.85 -16.19 -7.71
N GLU A 219 -10.23 -17.36 -7.62
CA GLU A 219 -10.18 -18.14 -6.38
C GLU A 219 -8.76 -18.53 -6.01
N TRP A 220 -8.41 -18.28 -4.74
CA TRP A 220 -7.09 -18.47 -4.17
C TRP A 220 -7.20 -19.28 -2.89
N ALA A 221 -6.26 -20.21 -2.69
CA ALA A 221 -6.14 -20.99 -1.46
C ALA A 221 -4.74 -20.82 -0.86
N CYS A 222 -4.67 -20.61 0.45
CA CYS A 222 -3.40 -20.66 1.17
C CYS A 222 -2.82 -22.08 1.09
N VAL A 223 -1.62 -22.21 0.52
CA VAL A 223 -0.94 -23.49 0.31
C VAL A 223 0.29 -23.68 1.22
N GLY A 224 0.70 -22.63 1.93
CA GLY A 224 1.81 -22.74 2.89
C GLY A 224 2.23 -21.40 3.49
N THR A 225 3.13 -21.50 4.46
CA THR A 225 3.79 -20.36 5.11
C THR A 225 5.26 -20.37 4.70
N LEU A 226 5.73 -19.29 4.07
CA LEU A 226 7.12 -19.16 3.62
C LEU A 226 8.04 -18.83 4.80
N LEU A 227 7.64 -17.87 5.63
CA LEU A 227 8.39 -17.38 6.79
C LEU A 227 7.43 -17.04 7.93
N LYS A 228 7.95 -17.09 9.17
CA LYS A 228 7.26 -16.62 10.37
C LYS A 228 8.08 -15.52 11.02
N GLY A 229 7.42 -14.45 11.46
CA GLY A 229 8.09 -13.31 12.07
C GLY A 229 7.10 -12.27 12.57
N ALA A 230 7.51 -11.49 13.58
CA ALA A 230 6.63 -10.51 14.21
C ALA A 230 6.35 -9.28 13.32
N TYR A 231 7.23 -8.96 12.38
CA TYR A 231 7.08 -7.85 11.46
C TYR A 231 7.90 -8.13 10.20
N LEU A 232 7.22 -8.60 9.16
CA LEU A 232 7.76 -8.90 7.83
C LEU A 232 6.76 -8.32 6.82
N VAL A 233 7.18 -7.30 6.10
CA VAL A 233 6.31 -6.48 5.23
C VAL A 233 6.88 -6.41 3.80
N ASP A 234 6.00 -6.14 2.84
CA ASP A 234 6.27 -6.12 1.38
C ASP A 234 7.14 -7.29 0.87
N PRO A 235 6.73 -8.56 1.03
CA PRO A 235 7.54 -9.70 0.59
C PRO A 235 7.66 -9.75 -0.95
N SER A 236 8.87 -9.59 -1.47
CA SER A 236 9.16 -9.74 -2.91
C SER A 236 9.93 -11.03 -3.19
N VAL A 237 9.39 -11.88 -4.07
CA VAL A 237 9.98 -13.19 -4.40
C VAL A 237 10.47 -13.28 -5.85
N ILE A 238 11.60 -13.96 -6.05
CA ILE A 238 12.13 -14.25 -7.39
C ILE A 238 12.81 -15.61 -7.43
N HIS A 239 12.63 -16.34 -8.53
CA HIS A 239 13.42 -17.52 -8.85
C HIS A 239 14.57 -17.12 -9.80
N HIS A 240 15.81 -17.23 -9.34
CA HIS A 240 17.00 -16.81 -10.08
C HIS A 240 18.13 -17.82 -9.85
N GLU A 241 18.79 -18.22 -10.95
CA GLU A 241 19.91 -19.18 -10.94
C GLU A 241 19.61 -20.49 -10.18
N GLY A 242 18.39 -21.01 -10.32
CA GLY A 242 17.96 -22.27 -9.71
C GLY A 242 17.60 -22.19 -8.23
N MET A 243 17.55 -20.98 -7.67
CA MET A 243 17.18 -20.72 -6.28
C MET A 243 16.02 -19.74 -6.18
N TRP A 244 15.23 -19.89 -5.13
CA TRP A 244 14.26 -18.90 -4.70
C TRP A 244 14.90 -17.90 -3.75
N TRP A 245 14.56 -16.63 -3.93
CA TRP A 245 14.98 -15.50 -3.11
C TRP A 245 13.74 -14.73 -2.64
N LEU A 246 13.78 -14.27 -1.40
CA LEU A 246 12.71 -13.47 -0.78
C LEU A 246 13.32 -12.28 -0.05
N PHE A 247 12.92 -11.08 -0.47
CA PHE A 247 13.25 -9.80 0.14
C PHE A 247 12.06 -9.34 0.98
N THR A 248 12.30 -8.89 2.21
CA THR A 248 11.22 -8.37 3.07
C THR A 248 11.77 -7.35 4.07
N GLU A 249 10.99 -6.30 4.32
CA GLU A 249 11.34 -5.31 5.32
C GLU A 249 11.03 -5.85 6.72
N ALA A 250 11.97 -5.69 7.65
CA ALA A 250 11.99 -6.41 8.92
C ALA A 250 12.30 -5.51 10.14
N SER A 251 12.21 -4.18 9.99
CA SER A 251 12.46 -3.23 11.07
C SER A 251 11.42 -3.40 12.17
N ARG A 252 11.81 -4.03 13.28
CA ARG A 252 10.91 -4.25 14.44
C ARG A 252 10.38 -2.94 15.03
N ALA A 253 11.13 -1.85 14.88
CA ALA A 253 10.72 -0.51 15.30
C ALA A 253 9.83 0.19 14.25
N ARG A 254 9.47 -0.50 13.16
CA ARG A 254 8.64 -0.01 12.04
C ARG A 254 9.18 1.29 11.42
N ARG A 255 10.50 1.38 11.29
CA ARG A 255 11.18 2.54 10.70
C ARG A 255 11.39 2.43 9.19
N HIS A 256 10.95 1.33 8.58
CA HIS A 256 11.10 1.04 7.14
C HIS A 256 12.56 1.01 6.67
N ASP A 257 13.49 0.72 7.58
CA ASP A 257 14.92 0.96 7.42
C ASP A 257 15.78 -0.31 7.40
N THR A 258 15.15 -1.49 7.46
CA THR A 258 15.84 -2.78 7.58
C THR A 258 15.30 -3.77 6.56
N LEU A 259 16.17 -4.26 5.65
CA LEU A 259 15.85 -5.27 4.65
C LEU A 259 16.56 -6.58 4.98
N GLU A 260 15.81 -7.67 5.00
CA GLU A 260 16.34 -9.02 5.13
C GLU A 260 16.11 -9.82 3.85
N LEU A 261 17.04 -10.74 3.59
CA LEU A 261 17.05 -11.67 2.47
C LEU A 261 16.95 -13.11 2.97
N TYR A 262 16.14 -13.90 2.29
CA TYR A 262 15.99 -15.32 2.54
C TYR A 262 16.11 -16.10 1.23
N TYR A 263 16.52 -17.36 1.30
CA TYR A 263 16.64 -18.21 0.12
C TYR A 263 16.15 -19.63 0.36
N SER A 264 15.74 -20.31 -0.71
CA SER A 264 15.37 -21.72 -0.68
C SER A 264 15.60 -22.41 -2.03
N GLY A 265 15.79 -23.73 -2.01
CA GLY A 265 15.80 -24.56 -3.23
C GLY A 265 14.39 -24.89 -3.75
N ASP A 266 13.35 -24.73 -2.93
CA ASP A 266 11.96 -24.96 -3.32
C ASP A 266 11.08 -23.80 -2.82
N LEU A 267 10.02 -23.47 -3.57
CA LEU A 267 9.12 -22.38 -3.25
C LEU A 267 8.46 -22.57 -1.86
N LEU A 268 8.10 -23.80 -1.50
CA LEU A 268 7.51 -24.13 -0.20
C LEU A 268 8.54 -24.23 0.93
N GLY A 269 9.81 -24.00 0.64
CA GLY A 269 10.88 -24.04 1.60
C GLY A 269 11.56 -25.42 1.75
N PRO A 270 12.38 -25.59 2.80
CA PRO A 270 12.58 -24.64 3.89
C PRO A 270 13.31 -23.37 3.42
N TRP A 271 12.87 -22.21 3.93
CA TRP A 271 13.52 -20.92 3.70
C TRP A 271 14.60 -20.67 4.75
N GLN A 272 15.76 -20.20 4.30
CA GLN A 272 16.93 -19.95 5.14
C GLN A 272 17.26 -18.45 5.13
N PRO A 273 17.57 -17.84 6.29
CA PRO A 273 18.05 -16.47 6.32
C PRO A 273 19.41 -16.38 5.64
N HIS A 274 19.62 -15.32 4.88
CA HIS A 274 20.92 -15.03 4.28
C HIS A 274 21.94 -14.67 5.38
N PRO A 275 23.19 -15.16 5.33
CA PRO A 275 24.19 -14.92 6.38
C PRO A 275 24.61 -13.45 6.54
N GLN A 276 24.34 -12.61 5.55
CA GLN A 276 24.57 -11.16 5.62
C GLN A 276 23.35 -10.36 6.07
N ASN A 277 22.30 -11.00 6.59
CA ASN A 277 21.17 -10.25 7.13
C ASN A 277 21.58 -9.38 8.34
N PRO A 278 21.02 -8.16 8.45
CA PRO A 278 20.22 -7.48 7.42
C PRO A 278 21.08 -6.99 6.25
N ILE A 279 20.60 -7.18 5.02
CA ILE A 279 21.32 -6.75 3.80
C ILE A 279 21.25 -5.23 3.60
N VAL A 280 20.27 -4.56 4.22
CA VAL A 280 20.21 -3.10 4.37
C VAL A 280 19.83 -2.78 5.82
N ALA A 281 20.54 -1.87 6.48
CA ALA A 281 20.27 -1.47 7.86
C ALA A 281 20.31 0.05 8.03
N GLY A 282 19.29 0.60 8.71
CA GLY A 282 19.21 2.04 9.03
C GLY A 282 19.00 2.94 7.82
N ASN A 283 18.48 2.42 6.70
CA ASN A 283 18.25 3.21 5.49
C ASN A 283 16.79 3.13 5.01
N PRO A 284 15.93 4.08 5.43
CA PRO A 284 14.52 4.14 5.02
C PRO A 284 14.30 4.54 3.55
N CYS A 285 15.36 4.86 2.81
CA CYS A 285 15.29 5.16 1.38
C CYS A 285 15.58 3.94 0.49
N ALA A 286 16.08 2.83 1.05
CA ALA A 286 16.59 1.70 0.28
C ALA A 286 16.10 0.33 0.76
N ALA A 287 15.56 0.24 1.99
CA ALA A 287 15.25 -1.03 2.61
C ALA A 287 13.89 -1.59 2.16
N ARG A 288 12.80 -0.81 2.27
CA ARG A 288 11.45 -1.33 2.06
C ARG A 288 11.19 -1.64 0.58
N PRO A 289 10.81 -2.88 0.21
CA PRO A 289 10.54 -3.22 -1.19
C PRO A 289 9.42 -2.39 -1.84
N ALA A 290 9.47 -2.21 -3.16
CA ALA A 290 8.55 -1.36 -3.92
C ALA A 290 8.02 -1.97 -5.22
N GLY A 291 7.89 -3.29 -5.27
CA GLY A 291 7.19 -4.03 -6.30
C GLY A 291 8.02 -5.18 -6.85
N ARG A 292 7.84 -5.50 -8.13
CA ARG A 292 8.39 -6.71 -8.74
C ARG A 292 9.91 -6.65 -8.89
N VAL A 293 10.60 -7.67 -8.38
CA VAL A 293 12.01 -7.90 -8.67
C VAL A 293 12.12 -8.54 -10.05
N ILE A 294 12.97 -7.99 -10.91
CA ILE A 294 13.10 -8.42 -12.31
C ILE A 294 14.52 -8.85 -12.64
N VAL A 295 14.68 -9.59 -13.75
CA VAL A 295 15.98 -9.82 -14.38
C VAL A 295 16.05 -8.98 -15.65
N HIS A 296 16.99 -8.05 -15.70
CA HIS A 296 17.26 -7.20 -16.86
C HIS A 296 18.71 -7.35 -17.30
N GLU A 297 18.93 -7.71 -18.56
CA GLU A 297 20.27 -7.90 -19.15
C GLU A 297 21.19 -8.80 -18.32
N GLY A 298 20.62 -9.85 -17.72
CA GLY A 298 21.34 -10.82 -16.89
C GLY A 298 21.60 -10.36 -15.44
N ARG A 299 21.13 -9.18 -15.04
CA ARG A 299 21.23 -8.66 -13.67
C ARG A 299 19.87 -8.64 -12.99
N VAL A 300 19.85 -8.97 -11.71
CA VAL A 300 18.66 -8.81 -10.87
C VAL A 300 18.52 -7.33 -10.50
N VAL A 301 17.32 -6.78 -10.65
CA VAL A 301 16.96 -5.42 -10.24
C VAL A 301 15.83 -5.52 -9.23
N ARG A 302 16.03 -4.95 -8.05
CA ARG A 302 14.96 -4.74 -7.06
C ARG A 302 14.60 -3.26 -6.98
N TYR A 303 13.37 -2.99 -6.58
CA TYR A 303 12.89 -1.63 -6.32
C TYR A 303 12.69 -1.44 -4.82
N ALA A 304 13.01 -0.24 -4.32
CA ALA A 304 12.75 0.15 -2.94
C ALA A 304 11.97 1.46 -2.89
N GLN A 305 11.06 1.56 -1.94
CA GLN A 305 10.34 2.80 -1.68
C GLN A 305 11.14 3.63 -0.69
N SER A 306 11.16 4.94 -0.92
CA SER A 306 11.62 5.89 0.07
C SER A 306 10.50 6.22 1.05
N CYS A 307 10.80 6.07 2.33
CA CYS A 307 9.93 6.46 3.44
C CYS A 307 10.41 7.76 4.10
N VAL A 308 11.10 8.63 3.36
CA VAL A 308 11.60 9.94 3.81
C VAL A 308 11.18 11.03 2.80
N PRO A 309 10.74 12.21 3.26
CA PRO A 309 10.49 12.59 4.66
C PRO A 309 9.25 11.90 5.27
N GLU A 310 8.41 11.30 4.43
CA GLU A 310 7.22 10.56 4.82
C GLU A 310 7.10 9.27 4.02
N TYR A 311 6.13 8.42 4.40
CA TYR A 311 5.91 7.13 3.75
C TYR A 311 5.60 7.27 2.26
N GLY A 312 6.28 6.47 1.42
CA GLY A 312 5.94 6.28 0.02
C GLY A 312 6.16 7.50 -0.88
N THR A 313 7.30 8.18 -0.74
CA THR A 313 7.58 9.41 -1.50
C THR A 313 8.10 9.13 -2.91
N GLU A 314 8.95 8.12 -3.08
CA GLU A 314 9.58 7.80 -4.36
C GLU A 314 9.97 6.31 -4.45
N VAL A 315 10.27 5.84 -5.66
CA VAL A 315 10.80 4.49 -5.92
C VAL A 315 12.20 4.58 -6.51
N ARG A 316 13.13 3.82 -5.95
CA ARG A 316 14.53 3.70 -6.37
C ARG A 316 14.84 2.29 -6.86
N ALA A 317 15.68 2.17 -7.87
CA ALA A 317 16.14 0.89 -8.40
C ALA A 317 17.54 0.54 -7.89
N PHE A 318 17.73 -0.73 -7.54
CA PHE A 318 19.00 -1.29 -7.11
C PHE A 318 19.34 -2.50 -7.98
N GLU A 319 20.49 -2.44 -8.63
CA GLU A 319 21.05 -3.57 -9.36
C GLU A 319 21.87 -4.43 -8.40
N LEU A 320 21.58 -5.72 -8.35
CA LEU A 320 22.38 -6.67 -7.59
C LEU A 320 23.63 -7.01 -8.42
N THR A 321 24.78 -6.68 -7.85
CA THR A 321 26.09 -7.01 -8.41
C THR A 321 26.56 -8.40 -7.98
N GLU A 322 26.00 -8.92 -6.89
CA GLU A 322 26.21 -10.29 -6.41
C GLU A 322 24.95 -10.80 -5.70
N LEU A 323 24.51 -12.01 -6.04
CA LEU A 323 23.41 -12.71 -5.38
C LEU A 323 23.71 -14.21 -5.33
N THR A 324 24.27 -14.67 -4.21
CA THR A 324 24.59 -16.07 -3.95
C THR A 324 24.16 -16.44 -2.54
N ALA A 325 24.17 -17.72 -2.17
CA ALA A 325 23.74 -18.15 -0.84
C ALA A 325 24.65 -17.65 0.32
N HIS A 326 25.79 -17.05 -0.02
CA HIS A 326 26.82 -16.64 0.92
C HIS A 326 27.23 -15.17 0.76
N SER A 327 26.81 -14.50 -0.31
CA SER A 327 27.22 -13.14 -0.63
C SER A 327 26.13 -12.39 -1.40
N TYR A 328 25.92 -11.15 -1.00
CA TYR A 328 24.94 -10.20 -1.49
C TYR A 328 25.61 -8.83 -1.64
N GLN A 329 25.50 -8.24 -2.82
CA GLN A 329 25.92 -6.86 -3.07
C GLN A 329 24.96 -6.20 -4.05
N GLU A 330 24.68 -4.93 -3.82
CA GLU A 330 23.85 -4.10 -4.68
C GLU A 330 24.47 -2.71 -4.88
N ARG A 331 24.04 -2.04 -5.94
CA ARG A 331 24.30 -0.62 -6.16
C ARG A 331 23.00 0.06 -6.56
N GLU A 332 22.80 1.29 -6.09
CA GLU A 332 21.72 2.13 -6.60
C GLU A 332 21.97 2.45 -8.08
N ALA A 333 20.94 2.26 -8.90
CA ALA A 333 20.99 2.55 -10.32
C ALA A 333 20.34 3.91 -10.62
N ASP A 334 19.08 4.11 -10.22
CA ASP A 334 18.34 5.34 -10.53
C ASP A 334 17.14 5.56 -9.60
N ARG A 335 16.61 6.79 -9.61
CA ARG A 335 15.28 7.13 -9.09
C ARG A 335 14.27 6.95 -10.21
N VAL A 336 13.34 6.01 -10.02
CA VAL A 336 12.44 5.54 -11.07
C VAL A 336 11.10 6.26 -11.05
N LEU A 337 10.54 6.48 -9.86
CA LEU A 337 9.28 7.20 -9.65
C LEU A 337 9.46 8.25 -8.57
N TYR A 338 8.81 9.40 -8.71
CA TYR A 338 8.92 10.55 -7.81
C TYR A 338 7.64 11.40 -7.89
N PRO A 339 7.35 12.27 -6.90
CA PRO A 339 6.16 13.10 -6.91
C PRO A 339 6.13 14.03 -8.12
N THR A 340 4.96 14.16 -8.73
CA THR A 340 4.73 15.09 -9.84
C THR A 340 4.45 16.52 -9.35
N ASN A 341 4.20 16.70 -8.05
CA ASN A 341 3.74 17.93 -7.42
C ASN A 341 2.38 18.44 -7.94
N ALA A 342 1.63 17.61 -8.68
CA ALA A 342 0.29 17.93 -9.16
C ALA A 342 -0.57 16.66 -9.41
N GLY A 343 -1.88 16.76 -9.26
CA GLY A 343 -2.79 15.67 -9.58
C GLY A 343 -2.76 14.49 -8.59
N TRP A 344 -3.01 13.28 -9.09
CA TRP A 344 -3.28 12.09 -8.28
C TRP A 344 -2.05 11.53 -7.56
N ASN A 345 -0.85 11.79 -8.08
CA ASN A 345 0.44 11.39 -7.52
C ASN A 345 1.30 12.61 -7.14
N ALA A 346 0.65 13.69 -6.73
CA ALA A 346 1.31 14.95 -6.44
C ALA A 346 2.35 14.83 -5.31
N HIS A 347 2.12 13.96 -4.33
CA HIS A 347 2.92 13.92 -3.11
C HIS A 347 3.86 12.71 -3.03
N GLY A 348 3.59 11.65 -3.80
CA GLY A 348 4.53 10.53 -3.91
C GLY A 348 3.98 9.34 -4.68
N MET A 349 4.85 8.35 -4.86
CA MET A 349 4.62 7.07 -5.53
C MET A 349 5.51 6.03 -4.85
N HIS A 350 5.00 4.83 -4.57
CA HIS A 350 5.76 3.86 -3.77
C HIS A 350 5.77 2.44 -4.32
N HIS A 351 5.06 2.19 -5.41
CA HIS A 351 5.00 0.88 -6.03
C HIS A 351 5.27 0.92 -7.54
N LEU A 352 5.98 -0.10 -8.03
CA LEU A 352 6.25 -0.34 -9.45
C LEU A 352 6.25 -1.85 -9.76
N ASP A 353 5.37 -2.29 -10.65
CA ASP A 353 5.45 -3.62 -11.27
C ASP A 353 5.68 -3.50 -12.79
N PRO A 354 6.95 -3.63 -13.27
CA PRO A 354 7.29 -3.45 -14.67
C PRO A 354 7.32 -4.76 -15.46
N HIS A 355 6.77 -4.72 -16.68
CA HIS A 355 6.71 -5.83 -17.62
C HIS A 355 7.27 -5.42 -18.98
N ARG A 356 8.27 -6.18 -19.45
CA ARG A 356 8.87 -5.97 -20.77
C ARG A 356 7.95 -6.47 -21.88
N GLN A 357 7.71 -5.64 -22.87
CA GLN A 357 6.89 -5.95 -24.05
C GLN A 357 7.72 -6.56 -25.19
N ALA A 358 7.04 -7.16 -26.17
CA ALA A 358 7.67 -7.81 -27.33
C ALA A 358 8.48 -6.83 -28.20
N ASP A 359 8.06 -5.57 -28.26
CA ASP A 359 8.74 -4.47 -28.96
C ASP A 359 9.92 -3.87 -28.17
N ARG A 360 10.26 -4.48 -27.02
CA ARG A 360 11.32 -4.09 -26.08
C ARG A 360 11.03 -2.86 -25.22
N HIS A 361 9.89 -2.20 -25.38
CA HIS A 361 9.45 -1.18 -24.43
C HIS A 361 8.91 -1.84 -23.15
N TRP A 362 8.66 -1.02 -22.14
CA TRP A 362 8.13 -1.44 -20.85
C TRP A 362 6.78 -0.81 -20.61
N ILE A 363 5.91 -1.58 -19.98
CA ILE A 363 4.68 -1.11 -19.34
C ILE A 363 4.78 -1.45 -17.86
N ALA A 364 4.30 -0.57 -16.99
CA ALA A 364 4.27 -0.84 -15.57
C ALA A 364 2.96 -0.34 -14.96
N CYS A 365 2.41 -1.11 -14.04
CA CYS A 365 1.47 -0.55 -13.09
C CYS A 365 2.22 0.08 -11.92
N VAL A 366 1.74 1.23 -11.50
CA VAL A 366 2.30 2.06 -10.45
C VAL A 366 1.17 2.59 -9.58
N ASP A 367 1.47 2.98 -8.37
CA ASP A 367 0.56 3.79 -7.57
C ASP A 367 1.13 5.17 -7.30
N GLY A 368 0.30 5.99 -6.66
CA GLY A 368 0.64 7.33 -6.29
C GLY A 368 -0.42 7.92 -5.40
N TRP A 369 -0.03 8.95 -4.65
CA TRP A 369 -0.91 9.56 -3.69
C TRP A 369 -0.91 11.08 -3.69
N THR A 370 -2.02 11.57 -3.17
CA THR A 370 -2.23 12.99 -2.94
C THR A 370 -3.04 13.24 -1.67
N ARG A 371 -2.82 14.39 -1.04
CA ARG A 371 -3.66 14.92 0.04
C ARG A 371 -4.62 15.96 -0.54
N CYS A 372 -5.89 15.85 -0.18
CA CYS A 372 -6.97 16.72 -0.65
C CYS A 372 -7.17 17.98 0.19
#